data_AF-A0A1V4KY65-F1
#
_entry.id   AF-A0A1V4KY65-F1
#
_cell.length_a   1.000
_cell.length_b   1.000
_cell.length_c   1.000
_cell.angle_alpha   90.00
_cell.angle_beta   90.00
_cell.angle_gamma   90.00
#
_symmetry.space_group_name_H-M   'P 1'
#
loop_
_entity.id
_entity.type
_entity.pdbx_description
1 polymer ?
#
loop_
_entity_poly.entity_id
_entity_poly.type
_entity_poly.pdbx_seq_one_letter_code
_entity_poly.pdbx_strand_id
1 'polypeptide(L)' 'MGYTETSLQEHVASEHAETSTEVICPICAALPGGDPNHVTDDFAAHLTLEHRAPRDLISFLKLREKG' A
#
# COMPACT_ATOMS: atom_id res chain seq x y z
N MET A 1 7.15 8.37 12.91
CA MET A 1 5.67 8.35 12.80
C MET A 1 5.36 7.99 11.36
N GLY A 2 4.61 6.90 11.12
CA GLY A 2 4.26 6.43 9.77
C GLY A 2 2.85 6.88 9.38
N TYR A 3 2.56 6.88 8.08
CA TYR A 3 1.22 7.17 7.56
C TYR A 3 0.30 5.96 7.72
N THR A 4 -1.00 6.20 7.88
CA THR A 4 -2.03 5.17 7.63
C THR A 4 -2.17 4.95 6.12
N GLU A 5 -2.69 3.80 5.68
CA GLU A 5 -2.87 3.52 4.24
C GLU A 5 -3.67 4.61 3.53
N THR A 6 -4.74 5.11 4.16
CA THR A 6 -5.54 6.21 3.61
C THR A 6 -4.76 7.53 3.54
N SER A 7 -4.02 7.90 4.59
CA SER A 7 -3.20 9.13 4.54
C SER A 7 -2.03 9.01 3.57
N LEU A 8 -1.48 7.80 3.37
CA LEU A 8 -0.46 7.54 2.37
C LEU A 8 -1.04 7.73 0.96
N GLN A 9 -2.23 7.19 0.70
CA GLN A 9 -2.89 7.35 -0.59
C GLN A 9 -3.18 8.82 -0.91
N GLU A 10 -3.72 9.59 0.06
CA GLU A 10 -3.97 11.03 -0.10
C GLU A 10 -2.68 11.82 -0.34
N HIS A 11 -1.60 11.49 0.40
CA HIS A 11 -0.29 12.11 0.23
C HIS A 11 0.28 11.84 -1.16
N VAL A 12 0.30 10.58 -1.60
CA VAL A 12 0.85 10.20 -2.91
C VAL A 12 0.00 10.80 -4.03
N ALA A 13 -1.33 10.83 -3.88
CA ALA A 13 -2.23 11.44 -4.86
C ALA A 13 -2.12 12.98 -4.94
N SER A 14 -1.67 13.67 -3.88
CA SER A 14 -1.52 15.13 -3.89
C SER A 14 -0.12 15.58 -4.27
N GLU A 15 0.90 14.92 -3.72
CA GLU A 15 2.30 15.34 -3.83
C GLU A 15 3.06 14.61 -4.95
N HIS A 16 2.54 13.45 -5.39
CA HIS A 16 3.23 12.54 -6.32
C HIS A 16 2.34 12.04 -7.47
N ALA A 17 1.26 12.76 -7.80
CA ALA A 17 0.32 12.37 -8.86
C ALA A 17 0.95 12.21 -10.26
N GLU A 18 2.05 12.92 -10.52
CA GLU A 18 2.73 13.00 -11.81
C GLU A 18 4.18 12.51 -11.75
N THR A 19 4.54 11.80 -10.68
CA THR A 19 5.91 11.30 -10.47
C THR A 19 6.07 9.88 -11.02
N SER A 20 6.72 9.71 -12.17
CA SER A 20 7.10 8.39 -12.73
C SER A 20 8.41 7.85 -12.14
N THR A 21 8.51 7.79 -10.81
CA THR A 21 9.68 7.16 -10.17
C THR A 21 9.35 5.70 -9.90
N GLU A 22 10.23 4.81 -10.36
CA GLU A 22 10.15 3.38 -10.02
C GLU A 22 10.34 3.20 -8.52
N VAL A 23 9.28 2.74 -7.84
CA VAL A 23 9.30 2.47 -6.41
C VAL A 23 8.78 1.07 -6.12
N ILE A 24 9.33 0.45 -5.08
CA ILE A 24 8.77 -0.77 -4.51
C ILE A 24 7.57 -0.38 -3.65
N CYS A 25 6.42 -1.01 -3.88
CA CYS A 25 5.24 -0.78 -3.04
C CYS A 25 5.48 -1.37 -1.63
N PRO A 26 5.56 -0.55 -0.56
CA PRO A 26 5.82 -1.04 0.79
C PRO A 26 4.66 -1.85 1.36
N ILE A 27 3.43 -1.66 0.85
CA ILE A 27 2.25 -2.42 1.28
C ILE A 27 2.32 -3.85 0.73
N CYS A 28 2.64 -4.02 -0.55
CA CYS A 28 2.87 -5.34 -1.16
C CYS A 28 3.98 -6.12 -0.44
N ALA A 29 5.07 -5.44 -0.09
CA ALA A 29 6.18 -6.06 0.63
C ALA A 29 5.86 -6.45 2.07
N ALA A 30 4.92 -5.76 2.71
CA ALA A 30 4.47 -6.08 4.06
C ALA A 30 3.34 -7.12 4.10
N LEU A 31 2.58 -7.29 3.00
CA LEU A 31 1.44 -8.20 2.93
C LEU A 31 1.90 -9.68 2.95
N PRO A 32 1.31 -10.53 3.83
CA PRO A 32 1.57 -11.96 3.79
C PRO A 32 1.03 -12.55 2.48
N GLY A 33 1.94 -13.07 1.64
CA GLY A 33 1.62 -13.59 0.31
C GLY A 33 1.61 -12.52 -0.79
N GLY A 34 1.97 -11.28 -0.48
CA GLY A 34 2.28 -10.25 -1.49
C GLY A 34 3.65 -10.46 -2.11
N ASP A 35 3.95 -9.70 -3.17
CA ASP A 35 5.27 -9.68 -3.79
C ASP A 35 6.15 -8.57 -3.18
N PRO A 36 7.26 -8.91 -2.51
CA PRO A 36 8.13 -7.94 -1.85
C PRO A 36 9.01 -7.13 -2.79
N ASN A 37 9.09 -7.51 -4.07
CA ASN A 37 9.86 -6.81 -5.08
C ASN A 37 8.93 -6.15 -6.12
N HIS A 38 7.66 -5.89 -5.78
CA HIS A 38 6.71 -5.29 -6.71
C HIS A 38 7.11 -3.84 -7.00
N VAL A 39 7.75 -3.63 -8.15
CA VAL A 39 8.11 -2.32 -8.68
C VAL A 39 6.94 -1.77 -9.49
N THR A 40 6.60 -0.50 -9.24
CA THR A 40 5.66 0.28 -10.06
C THR A 40 6.25 1.66 -10.30
N ASP A 41 6.05 2.21 -11.50
CA ASP A 41 6.37 3.60 -11.80
C ASP A 41 5.19 4.56 -11.54
N ASP A 42 3.98 4.01 -11.35
CA ASP A 42 2.73 4.74 -11.15
C ASP A 42 2.13 4.42 -9.76
N PHE A 43 2.87 4.82 -8.73
CA PHE A 43 2.53 4.45 -7.35
C PHE A 43 1.14 4.92 -6.89
N ALA A 44 0.72 6.13 -7.32
CA ALA A 44 -0.60 6.67 -7.01
C ALA A 44 -1.74 5.81 -7.58
N ALA A 45 -1.59 5.38 -8.83
CA ALA A 45 -2.56 4.51 -9.49
C ALA A 45 -2.56 3.12 -8.87
N HIS A 46 -1.37 2.55 -8.60
CA HIS A 46 -1.23 1.25 -7.93
C HIS A 46 -1.92 1.23 -6.57
N LEU A 47 -1.68 2.22 -5.70
CA LEU A 47 -2.37 2.34 -4.42
C LEU A 47 -3.89 2.43 -4.58
N THR A 48 -4.37 3.10 -5.64
CA THR A 48 -5.80 3.31 -5.88
C THR A 48 -6.51 2.08 -6.47
N LEU A 49 -5.80 1.23 -7.19
CA LEU A 49 -6.37 0.02 -7.79
C LEU A 49 -6.25 -1.17 -6.84
N GLU A 50 -5.07 -1.35 -6.23
CA GLU A 50 -4.73 -2.55 -5.47
C GLU A 50 -4.94 -2.38 -3.96
N HIS A 51 -4.89 -1.14 -3.46
CA HIS A 51 -4.92 -0.84 -2.02
C HIS A 51 -6.00 0.17 -1.60
N ARG A 52 -6.94 0.53 -2.48
CA ARG A 52 -8.00 1.50 -2.14
C ARG A 52 -8.96 0.91 -1.13
N ALA A 53 -8.95 1.47 0.08
CA ALA A 53 -9.73 0.97 1.19
C ALA A 53 -11.25 1.13 0.98
N PRO A 54 -12.01 0.05 1.20
CA PRO A 54 -13.16 0.17 2.09
C PRO A 54 -13.01 -0.84 3.22
N ARG A 55 -12.81 -0.33 4.45
CA ARG A 55 -12.84 -1.07 5.73
C ARG A 55 -11.65 -2.03 5.94
N ASP A 56 -10.60 -1.48 6.56
CA ASP A 56 -10.09 -1.94 7.85
C ASP A 56 -10.04 -3.47 8.13
N LEU A 57 -8.83 -3.92 8.48
CA LEU A 57 -8.61 -4.81 9.65
C LEU A 57 -8.82 -6.34 9.59
N ILE A 58 -9.49 -6.95 8.61
CA ILE A 58 -9.94 -8.36 8.82
C ILE A 58 -8.84 -9.43 8.62
N SER A 59 -7.79 -9.20 7.82
CA SER A 59 -6.81 -10.25 7.52
C SER A 59 -5.58 -10.29 8.45
N PHE A 60 -5.06 -9.14 8.87
CA PHE A 60 -3.82 -9.10 9.66
C PHE A 60 -4.00 -9.49 11.14
N LEU A 61 -5.13 -9.16 11.78
CA LEU A 61 -5.38 -9.58 13.16
C LEU A 61 -5.73 -11.07 13.29
N LYS A 62 -6.28 -11.70 12.24
CA LYS A 62 -6.73 -13.09 12.31
C LYS A 62 -5.60 -14.13 12.23
N LEU A 63 -4.42 -13.74 11.73
CA LEU A 63 -3.23 -14.60 11.66
C LEU A 63 -2.32 -14.48 12.90
N ARG A 64 -2.48 -13.43 13.72
CA ARG A 64 -1.68 -13.24 14.94
C ARG A 64 -2.27 -13.91 16.19
N GLU A 65 -3.50 -14.44 16.12
CA GLU A 65 -4.18 -15.18 17.19
C GLU A 65 -4.13 -16.72 17.02
N LYS A 66 -3.37 -17.23 16.04
CA LYS A 66 -3.10 -18.66 15.85
C LYS A 66 -1.62 -18.99 16.06
N GLY A 67 -0.99 -18.34 17.05
CA GLY A 67 0.28 -18.74 17.66
C GLY A 67 0.01 -19.45 18.98
#